data_AF-B0XEQ3-F1
#
_entry.id   AF-B0XEQ3-F1
#
_cell.length_a   1.000
_cell.length_b   1.000
_cell.length_c   1.000
_cell.angle_alpha   90.00
_cell.angle_beta   90.00
_cell.angle_gamma   90.00
#
_symmetry.space_group_name_H-M   'P 1'
#
loop_
_entity.id
_entity.type
_entity.pdbx_description
1 polymer ?
#
loop_
_entity_poly.entity_id
_entity_poly.type
_entity_poly.pdbx_seq_one_letter_code
_entity_poly.pdbx_strand_id
1 'polypeptide(L)'
;MGFNAPLYRRHDEHAIFGTLNINASVHYWLSQGLAKNKLVIGLPTYGHTFQLVSPFNTRIGAPASSYGRVGMIGFASYSEICWFRRHNIYVHQVYDVEACSPYLYAGTEWISYEDERSLECKANYIKENGFGGAMIFSLNTDDFGEYCADNLLLEEEEEGDGQRKSQQGQNNFPLLRKIHSVLAPNQQQEQN
;
A
#
# COMPACT_ATOMS: atom_id res chain seq x y z
N MET A 1 -16.94 -4.79 1.74
CA MET A 1 -15.68 -4.23 1.18
C MET A 1 -14.59 -5.28 1.21
N GLY A 2 -13.51 -5.08 0.46
CA GLY A 2 -12.39 -6.03 0.36
C GLY A 2 -11.08 -5.30 0.09
N PHE A 3 -10.00 -6.06 -0.08
CA PHE A 3 -8.68 -5.51 -0.35
C PHE A 3 -8.59 -4.85 -1.73
N ASN A 4 -7.80 -3.78 -1.85
CA ASN A 4 -7.51 -3.11 -3.12
C ASN A 4 -6.72 -4.03 -4.06
N ALA A 5 -5.63 -4.63 -3.57
CA ALA A 5 -4.76 -5.47 -4.39
C ALA A 5 -4.20 -6.66 -3.59
N PRO A 6 -5.02 -7.59 -3.08
CA PRO A 6 -4.55 -8.71 -2.29
C PRO A 6 -3.61 -9.60 -3.12
N LEU A 7 -2.50 -10.04 -2.52
CA LEU A 7 -1.54 -10.94 -3.19
C LEU A 7 -2.15 -12.33 -3.41
N TYR A 8 -2.74 -12.88 -2.34
CA TYR A 8 -3.42 -14.17 -2.35
C TYR A 8 -4.87 -14.01 -1.90
N ARG A 9 -5.68 -15.02 -2.19
CA ARG A 9 -7.01 -15.16 -1.58
C ARG A 9 -6.88 -15.54 -0.11
N ARG A 10 -7.88 -15.19 0.68
CA ARG A 10 -8.09 -15.77 2.01
C ARG A 10 -8.72 -17.16 1.93
N HIS A 11 -8.62 -17.93 3.00
CA HIS A 11 -9.20 -19.28 3.08
C HIS A 11 -10.74 -19.30 2.97
N ASP A 12 -11.41 -18.22 3.37
CA ASP A 12 -12.87 -18.05 3.33
C ASP A 12 -13.39 -17.46 2.00
N GLU A 13 -12.50 -17.14 1.06
CA GLU A 13 -12.85 -16.64 -0.27
C GLU A 13 -12.98 -17.78 -1.29
N HIS A 14 -14.22 -18.01 -1.75
CA HIS A 14 -14.56 -19.08 -2.68
C HIS A 14 -15.05 -18.56 -4.03
N ALA A 15 -15.05 -19.46 -5.03
CA ALA A 15 -15.51 -19.19 -6.39
C ALA A 15 -14.88 -17.92 -6.97
N ILE A 16 -15.71 -16.98 -7.46
CA ILE A 16 -15.24 -15.74 -8.07
C ILE A 16 -14.35 -14.93 -7.12
N PHE A 17 -14.70 -14.81 -5.84
CA PHE A 17 -13.90 -14.05 -4.87
C PHE A 17 -12.51 -14.63 -4.67
N GLY A 18 -12.37 -15.96 -4.72
CA GLY A 18 -11.07 -16.63 -4.63
C GLY A 18 -10.14 -16.37 -5.82
N THR A 19 -10.62 -15.71 -6.89
CA THR A 19 -9.83 -15.34 -8.09
C THR A 19 -9.47 -13.85 -8.16
N LEU A 20 -10.02 -13.01 -7.27
CA LEU A 20 -9.81 -11.55 -7.28
C LEU A 20 -8.52 -11.17 -6.51
N ASN A 21 -7.38 -11.71 -6.93
CA ASN A 21 -6.07 -11.45 -6.33
C ASN A 21 -4.95 -11.45 -7.38
N ILE A 22 -3.79 -10.92 -7.00
CA ILE A 22 -2.60 -10.80 -7.87
C ILE A 22 -2.16 -12.20 -8.33
N ASN A 23 -2.04 -13.16 -7.41
CA ASN A 23 -1.54 -14.49 -7.73
C ASN A 23 -2.41 -15.22 -8.77
N ALA A 24 -3.73 -15.18 -8.62
CA ALA A 24 -4.67 -15.75 -9.58
C ALA A 24 -4.57 -15.07 -10.96
N SER A 25 -4.48 -13.74 -10.98
CA SER A 25 -4.34 -12.97 -12.23
C SER A 25 -3.03 -13.30 -12.96
N VAL A 26 -1.93 -13.42 -12.21
CA VAL A 26 -0.63 -13.84 -12.73
C VAL A 26 -0.71 -15.23 -13.35
N HIS A 27 -1.24 -16.21 -12.62
CA HIS A 27 -1.36 -17.58 -13.11
C HIS A 27 -2.27 -17.68 -14.34
N TYR A 28 -3.32 -16.87 -14.40
CA TYR A 28 -4.14 -16.75 -15.60
C TYR A 28 -3.29 -16.31 -16.81
N TRP A 29 -2.56 -15.20 -16.72
CA TRP A 29 -1.74 -14.72 -17.84
C TRP A 29 -0.63 -15.70 -18.25
N LEU A 30 -0.01 -16.37 -17.28
CA LEU A 30 0.97 -17.42 -17.57
C LEU A 30 0.32 -18.61 -18.32
N SER A 31 -0.89 -19.01 -17.92
CA SER A 31 -1.63 -20.08 -18.60
C SER A 31 -2.00 -19.73 -20.05
N GLN A 32 -2.11 -18.43 -20.36
CA GLN A 32 -2.36 -17.93 -21.72
C GLN A 32 -1.07 -17.80 -22.55
N GLY A 33 0.08 -18.22 -22.02
CA GLY A 33 1.36 -18.23 -22.74
C GLY A 33 2.18 -16.94 -22.63
N LEU A 34 1.83 -16.02 -21.71
CA LEU A 34 2.65 -14.84 -21.47
C LEU A 34 4.01 -15.25 -20.88
N ALA A 35 5.09 -14.75 -21.49
CA ALA A 35 6.43 -15.00 -20.99
C ALA A 35 6.62 -14.37 -19.59
N LYS A 36 7.03 -15.20 -18.63
CA LYS A 36 7.20 -14.85 -17.22
C LYS A 36 8.06 -13.60 -16.98
N ASN A 37 9.17 -13.47 -17.69
CA ASN A 37 10.09 -12.33 -17.63
C ASN A 37 9.56 -11.04 -18.30
N LYS A 38 8.42 -11.09 -19.00
CA LYS A 38 7.74 -9.92 -19.58
C LYS A 38 6.53 -9.48 -18.77
N LEU A 39 6.11 -10.27 -17.78
CA LEU A 39 4.99 -9.94 -16.92
C LEU A 39 5.45 -8.95 -15.85
N VAL A 40 4.89 -7.74 -15.85
CA VAL A 40 5.15 -6.68 -14.87
C VAL A 40 3.93 -6.56 -13.96
N ILE A 41 4.13 -6.63 -12.64
CA ILE A 41 3.03 -6.67 -11.66
C ILE A 41 2.67 -5.26 -11.21
N GLY A 42 1.40 -4.88 -11.34
CA GLY A 42 0.90 -3.59 -10.85
C GLY A 42 0.80 -3.57 -9.32
N LEU A 43 1.43 -2.57 -8.70
CA LEU A 43 1.39 -2.32 -7.26
C LEU A 43 0.82 -0.91 -7.00
N PRO A 44 -0.30 -0.79 -6.26
CA PRO A 44 -0.92 0.51 -6.03
C PRO A 44 -0.25 1.26 -4.88
N THR A 45 -0.13 2.57 -5.02
CA THR A 45 0.24 3.50 -3.94
C THR A 45 -0.97 4.33 -3.48
N TYR A 46 -2.16 3.78 -3.70
CA TYR A 46 -3.45 4.35 -3.29
C TYR A 46 -4.27 3.27 -2.57
N GLY A 47 -5.35 3.70 -1.93
CA GLY A 47 -6.33 2.84 -1.30
C GLY A 47 -7.75 3.09 -1.79
N HIS A 48 -8.61 2.11 -1.52
CA HIS A 48 -10.05 2.22 -1.68
C HIS A 48 -10.73 2.42 -0.33
N THR A 49 -11.62 3.41 -0.27
CA THR A 49 -12.31 3.83 0.95
C THR A 49 -13.79 3.49 0.86
N PHE A 50 -14.36 3.07 1.98
CA PHE A 50 -15.73 2.60 2.10
C PHE A 50 -16.39 3.16 3.35
N GLN A 51 -17.66 3.54 3.21
CA GLN A 51 -18.50 3.93 4.31
C GLN A 51 -19.24 2.68 4.83
N LEU A 52 -18.85 2.18 6.01
CA LEU A 52 -19.51 1.07 6.68
C LEU A 52 -20.97 1.40 7.01
N VAL A 53 -21.85 0.41 6.85
CA VAL A 53 -23.24 0.50 7.35
C VAL A 53 -23.27 0.56 8.89
N SER A 54 -22.35 -0.14 9.54
CA SER A 54 -22.23 -0.19 10.99
C SER A 54 -20.76 -0.10 11.43
N PRO A 55 -20.42 0.77 12.40
CA PRO A 55 -19.05 0.89 12.89
C PRO A 55 -18.59 -0.33 13.70
N PHE A 56 -19.51 -1.23 14.07
CA PHE A 56 -19.22 -2.44 14.85
C PHE A 56 -18.90 -3.65 13.96
N ASN A 57 -19.07 -3.55 12.64
CA ASN A 57 -18.76 -4.60 11.70
C ASN A 57 -17.64 -4.15 10.75
N THR A 58 -16.39 -4.34 11.17
CA THR A 58 -15.20 -3.79 10.50
C THR A 58 -14.35 -4.85 9.78
N ARG A 59 -14.83 -6.09 9.76
CA ARG A 59 -14.15 -7.21 9.08
C ARG A 59 -14.19 -7.07 7.57
N ILE A 60 -13.28 -7.75 6.89
CA ILE A 60 -13.36 -7.97 5.44
C ILE A 60 -14.72 -8.58 5.07
N GLY A 61 -15.32 -8.09 4.00
CA GLY A 61 -16.67 -8.48 3.56
C GLY A 61 -17.82 -7.75 4.28
N ALA A 62 -17.55 -6.84 5.22
CA ALA A 62 -18.62 -6.06 5.84
C ALA A 62 -19.40 -5.20 4.81
N PRO A 63 -20.68 -4.91 5.06
CA PRO A 63 -21.48 -4.11 4.14
C PRO A 63 -21.09 -2.64 4.19
N ALA A 64 -20.98 -2.02 3.02
CA ALA A 64 -20.82 -0.57 2.84
C ALA A 64 -22.09 0.05 2.29
N SER A 65 -22.41 1.26 2.74
CA SER A 65 -23.51 2.08 2.20
C SER A 65 -23.05 2.97 1.04
N SER A 66 -21.77 3.32 0.98
CA SER A 66 -21.17 4.16 -0.06
C SER A 66 -19.64 4.04 -0.08
N TYR A 67 -19.00 4.82 -0.95
CA TYR A 67 -17.58 5.14 -0.82
C TYR A 67 -17.30 5.91 0.48
N GLY A 68 -16.06 5.78 0.98
CA GLY A 68 -15.58 6.47 2.18
C GLY A 68 -15.36 7.96 1.94
N ARG A 69 -15.16 8.70 3.04
CA ARG A 69 -14.96 10.15 3.01
C ARG A 69 -13.51 10.54 2.77
N VAL A 70 -12.57 9.64 3.03
CA VAL A 70 -11.15 9.89 2.76
C VAL A 70 -10.90 9.81 1.26
N GLY A 71 -10.17 10.80 0.75
CA GLY A 71 -9.91 10.94 -0.68
C GLY A 71 -11.14 11.41 -1.47
N MET A 72 -11.17 11.05 -2.75
CA MET A 72 -12.23 11.45 -3.69
C MET A 72 -12.92 10.23 -4.29
N ILE A 73 -14.23 10.11 -4.07
CA ILE A 73 -15.09 9.05 -4.64
C ILE A 73 -14.50 7.64 -4.39
N GLY A 74 -14.11 7.36 -3.15
CA GLY A 74 -13.63 6.02 -2.77
C GLY A 74 -12.18 5.73 -3.16
N PHE A 75 -11.42 6.74 -3.60
CA PHE A 75 -10.01 6.64 -3.96
C PHE A 75 -9.19 7.60 -3.09
N ALA A 76 -8.21 7.08 -2.35
CA ALA A 76 -7.36 7.87 -1.48
C ALA A 76 -5.87 7.62 -1.77
N SER A 77 -5.09 8.68 -1.88
CA SER A 77 -3.63 8.61 -1.91
C SER A 77 -3.05 8.12 -0.58
N TYR A 78 -1.82 7.59 -0.61
CA TYR A 78 -1.11 7.19 0.59
C TYR A 78 -0.91 8.33 1.59
N SER A 79 -0.65 9.56 1.13
CA SER A 79 -0.58 10.74 1.99
C SER A 79 -1.91 11.02 2.71
N GLU A 80 -3.05 10.93 2.01
CA GLU A 80 -4.38 11.12 2.63
C GLU A 80 -4.68 10.03 3.67
N ILE A 81 -4.22 8.80 3.43
CA ILE A 81 -4.35 7.68 4.36
C ILE A 81 -3.49 7.91 5.60
N CYS A 82 -2.25 8.38 5.44
CA CYS A 82 -1.39 8.78 6.55
C CYS A 82 -1.97 9.95 7.34
N TRP A 83 -2.53 10.95 6.65
CA TRP A 83 -3.23 12.06 7.29
C TRP A 83 -4.40 11.55 8.13
N PHE A 84 -5.23 10.66 7.58
CA PHE A 84 -6.36 10.04 8.29
C PHE A 84 -5.88 9.29 9.53
N ARG A 85 -4.83 8.47 9.41
CA ARG A 85 -4.24 7.72 10.52
C ARG A 85 -3.77 8.62 11.67
N ARG A 86 -3.26 9.81 11.36
CA ARG A 86 -2.68 10.76 12.32
C ARG A 86 -3.70 11.68 12.98
N HIS A 87 -4.72 12.10 12.24
CA HIS A 87 -5.65 13.14 12.69
C HIS A 87 -6.99 12.60 13.19
N ASN A 88 -7.16 11.27 13.22
CA ASN A 88 -8.35 10.63 13.77
C ASN A 88 -8.02 9.83 15.02
N ILE A 89 -8.97 9.80 15.94
CA ILE A 89 -8.89 9.00 17.17
C ILE A 89 -9.41 7.58 16.92
N TYR A 90 -8.89 6.60 17.66
CA TYR A 90 -9.30 5.18 17.58
C TYR A 90 -9.16 4.58 16.18
N VAL A 91 -8.10 4.96 15.45
CA VAL A 91 -7.73 4.30 14.19
C VAL A 91 -7.15 2.93 14.49
N HIS A 92 -7.76 1.90 13.92
CA HIS A 92 -7.27 0.52 14.00
C HIS A 92 -6.68 0.12 12.66
N GLN A 93 -5.41 -0.26 12.65
CA GLN A 93 -4.74 -0.84 11.49
C GLN A 93 -4.66 -2.36 11.64
N VAL A 94 -5.04 -3.08 10.60
CA VAL A 94 -5.03 -4.54 10.55
C VAL A 94 -4.25 -4.98 9.34
N TYR A 95 -3.37 -5.96 9.51
CA TYR A 95 -2.64 -6.60 8.43
C TYR A 95 -3.11 -8.04 8.27
N ASP A 96 -3.65 -8.37 7.10
CA ASP A 96 -4.04 -9.74 6.77
C ASP A 96 -2.84 -10.47 6.16
N VAL A 97 -2.34 -11.45 6.91
CA VAL A 97 -1.14 -12.22 6.56
C VAL A 97 -1.37 -13.17 5.38
N GLU A 98 -2.61 -13.66 5.19
CA GLU A 98 -2.93 -14.53 4.06
C GLU A 98 -2.93 -13.72 2.76
N ALA A 99 -3.56 -12.54 2.78
CA ALA A 99 -3.66 -11.68 1.61
C ALA A 99 -2.41 -10.82 1.34
N CYS A 100 -1.47 -10.71 2.30
CA CYS A 100 -0.39 -9.72 2.29
C CYS A 100 -0.91 -8.30 1.99
N SER A 101 -1.97 -7.88 2.68
CA SER A 101 -2.57 -6.56 2.49
C SER A 101 -3.10 -5.98 3.80
N PRO A 102 -2.89 -4.67 4.05
CA PRO A 102 -3.46 -3.98 5.18
C PRO A 102 -4.84 -3.39 4.86
N TYR A 103 -5.57 -3.11 5.92
CA TYR A 103 -6.64 -2.13 5.94
C TYR A 103 -6.62 -1.38 7.26
N LEU A 104 -7.25 -0.22 7.30
CA LEU A 104 -7.48 0.51 8.53
C LEU A 104 -8.92 1.03 8.62
N TYR A 105 -9.39 1.30 9.82
CA TYR A 105 -10.73 1.82 10.03
C TYR A 105 -10.81 2.70 11.28
N ALA A 106 -11.74 3.65 11.27
CA ALA A 106 -12.16 4.41 12.44
C ALA A 106 -13.62 4.83 12.29
N GLY A 107 -14.44 4.58 13.31
CA GLY A 107 -15.88 4.76 13.22
C GLY A 107 -16.46 3.97 12.05
N THR A 108 -17.06 4.66 11.08
CA THR A 108 -17.66 4.06 9.89
C THR A 108 -16.78 4.18 8.65
N GLU A 109 -15.58 4.76 8.75
CA GLU A 109 -14.62 4.82 7.64
C GLU A 109 -13.78 3.54 7.62
N TRP A 110 -13.65 2.92 6.45
CA TRP A 110 -12.86 1.71 6.23
C TRP A 110 -12.01 1.87 4.97
N ILE A 111 -10.71 1.62 5.07
CA ILE A 111 -9.74 1.93 4.01
C ILE A 111 -8.87 0.71 3.76
N SER A 112 -8.93 0.13 2.57
CA SER A 112 -7.92 -0.82 2.10
C SER A 112 -6.86 -0.09 1.32
N TYR A 113 -5.59 -0.41 1.56
CA TYR A 113 -4.46 0.28 0.95
C TYR A 113 -3.23 -0.63 0.93
N GLU A 114 -2.09 -0.05 0.57
CA GLU A 114 -0.79 -0.70 0.67
C GLU A 114 0.11 0.10 1.62
N ASP A 115 0.88 -0.60 2.44
CA ASP A 115 1.97 -0.03 3.23
C ASP A 115 3.31 -0.65 2.82
N GLU A 116 4.40 -0.19 3.44
CA GLU A 116 5.72 -0.74 3.16
C GLU A 116 5.79 -2.26 3.37
N ARG A 117 5.07 -2.79 4.36
CA ARG A 117 5.09 -4.23 4.67
C ARG A 117 4.38 -5.05 3.59
N SER A 118 3.21 -4.62 3.10
CA SER A 118 2.54 -5.34 2.02
C SER A 118 3.28 -5.24 0.69
N LEU A 119 3.85 -4.08 0.38
CA LEU A 119 4.64 -3.91 -0.84
C LEU A 119 5.96 -4.68 -0.78
N GLU A 120 6.57 -4.83 0.39
CA GLU A 120 7.71 -5.73 0.58
C GLU A 120 7.33 -7.19 0.30
N CYS A 121 6.20 -7.67 0.86
CA CYS A 121 5.70 -9.03 0.56
C CYS A 121 5.49 -9.23 -0.95
N LYS A 122 4.86 -8.26 -1.62
CA LYS A 122 4.57 -8.34 -3.07
C LYS A 122 5.82 -8.20 -3.93
N ALA A 123 6.77 -7.36 -3.54
CA ALA A 123 8.04 -7.23 -4.24
C ALA A 123 8.89 -8.52 -4.10
N ASN A 124 8.86 -9.18 -2.93
CA ASN A 124 9.50 -10.48 -2.77
C ASN A 124 8.84 -11.53 -3.67
N TYR A 125 7.50 -11.57 -3.73
CA TYR A 125 6.78 -12.43 -4.67
C TYR A 125 7.23 -12.20 -6.13
N ILE A 126 7.40 -10.95 -6.54
CA ILE A 126 7.90 -10.60 -7.88
C ILE A 126 9.31 -11.14 -8.12
N LYS A 127 10.21 -10.93 -7.15
CA LYS A 127 11.62 -11.33 -7.21
C LYS A 127 11.80 -12.84 -7.22
N GLU A 128 11.18 -13.53 -6.27
CA GLU A 128 11.26 -14.99 -6.11
C GLU A 128 10.67 -15.72 -7.31
N ASN A 129 9.63 -15.14 -7.91
CA ASN A 129 9.08 -15.65 -9.14
C ASN A 129 9.74 -15.06 -10.38
N GLY A 130 10.85 -14.33 -10.34
CA GLY A 130 11.56 -13.86 -11.55
C GLY A 130 10.64 -13.21 -12.60
N PHE A 131 9.64 -12.43 -12.17
CA PHE A 131 8.80 -11.65 -13.07
C PHE A 131 9.58 -10.44 -13.61
N GLY A 132 9.07 -9.81 -14.67
CA GLY A 132 9.74 -8.69 -15.34
C GLY A 132 9.88 -7.42 -14.50
N GLY A 133 9.19 -7.32 -13.37
CA GLY A 133 9.32 -6.22 -12.41
C GLY A 133 7.97 -5.78 -11.84
N ALA A 134 7.96 -4.56 -11.28
CA ALA A 134 6.77 -3.90 -10.77
C ALA A 134 6.40 -2.66 -11.59
N MET A 135 5.11 -2.43 -11.79
CA MET A 135 4.54 -1.18 -12.28
C MET A 135 3.89 -0.48 -11.08
N ILE A 136 4.17 0.81 -10.90
CA ILE A 136 3.63 1.59 -9.77
C ILE A 136 2.48 2.45 -10.25
N PHE A 137 1.30 2.26 -9.66
CA PHE A 137 0.14 3.12 -9.93
C PHE A 137 -0.32 3.80 -8.65
N SER A 138 -0.06 5.10 -8.45
CA SER A 138 0.78 5.96 -9.29
C SER A 138 1.68 6.83 -8.42
N LEU A 139 2.83 7.24 -8.95
CA LEU A 139 3.83 7.99 -8.17
C LEU A 139 3.29 9.22 -7.44
N ASN A 140 2.30 9.91 -8.01
CA ASN A 140 1.66 11.09 -7.39
C ASN A 140 0.68 10.75 -6.24
N THR A 141 0.45 9.47 -5.96
CA THR A 141 -0.35 9.00 -4.82
C THR A 141 0.51 8.41 -3.71
N ASP A 142 1.81 8.20 -3.94
CA ASP A 142 2.78 7.95 -2.86
C ASP A 142 3.04 9.24 -2.05
N ASP A 143 3.72 9.13 -0.92
CA ASP A 143 3.89 10.23 0.03
C ASP A 143 5.05 11.19 -0.26
N PHE A 144 5.03 11.81 -1.45
CA PHE A 144 6.06 12.77 -1.88
C PHE A 144 6.22 14.00 -0.98
N GLY A 145 5.24 14.27 -0.11
CA GLY A 145 5.20 15.41 0.83
C GLY A 145 5.54 15.09 2.29
N GLU A 146 6.02 13.87 2.59
CA GLU A 146 6.46 13.44 3.94
C GLU A 146 5.35 13.42 5.03
N TYR A 147 4.07 13.32 4.65
CA TYR A 147 2.96 13.24 5.60
C TYR A 147 2.96 11.96 6.44
N CYS A 148 3.67 10.92 6.00
CA CYS A 148 3.80 9.64 6.69
C CYS A 148 5.04 9.57 7.60
N ALA A 149 5.98 10.52 7.53
CA ALA A 149 7.24 10.50 8.30
C ALA A 149 6.99 10.79 9.79
N ASP A 150 7.45 9.93 10.69
CA ASP A 150 7.13 9.94 12.13
C ASP A 150 7.71 11.13 12.94
N ASN A 151 8.42 12.06 12.29
CA ASN A 151 9.07 13.17 12.94
C ASN A 151 8.56 14.50 12.41
N LEU A 152 7.60 15.13 13.10
CA LEU A 152 7.34 16.58 12.98
C LEU A 152 6.63 17.18 14.22
N LEU A 153 6.54 16.47 15.34
CA LEU A 153 5.94 17.00 16.58
C LEU A 153 6.88 16.98 17.80
N LEU A 154 8.20 16.90 17.61
CA LEU A 154 9.18 17.15 18.68
C LEU A 154 10.44 17.82 18.11
N GLU A 155 10.28 19.02 17.54
CA GLU A 155 11.35 20.02 17.62
C GLU A 155 10.75 21.21 18.37
N GLU A 156 10.82 21.17 19.70
CA GLU A 156 10.73 22.40 20.48
C GLU A 156 11.86 23.31 20.01
N GLU A 157 11.52 24.58 19.75
CA GLU A 157 12.47 25.59 19.29
C GLU A 157 13.55 25.83 20.35
N GLU A 158 14.69 25.14 20.25
CA GLU A 158 15.92 25.63 20.86
C GLU A 158 16.54 26.69 19.94
N GLU A 159 16.39 27.95 20.34
CA GLU A 159 17.14 29.08 19.78
C GLU A 159 18.64 28.88 20.03
N GLY A 160 19.34 28.40 19.01
CA GLY A 160 20.80 28.31 18.99
C GLY A 160 21.35 28.59 17.60
N ASP A 161 22.11 29.68 17.49
CA ASP A 161 22.81 30.13 16.29
C ASP A 161 23.71 29.02 15.71
N GLY A 162 23.24 28.42 14.62
CA GLY A 162 23.93 27.36 13.90
C GLY A 162 23.21 27.12 12.60
N GLN A 163 23.81 27.56 11.50
CA GLN A 163 23.32 27.44 10.11
C GLN A 163 22.41 26.22 9.88
N ARG A 164 21.08 26.45 9.90
CA ARG A 164 20.10 25.51 9.38
C ARG A 164 20.42 25.30 7.91
N LYS A 165 21.02 24.16 7.58
CA LYS A 165 20.85 23.59 6.24
C LYS A 165 19.37 23.25 6.15
N SER A 166 18.59 24.14 5.54
CA SER A 166 17.30 23.75 5.01
C SER A 166 17.55 22.61 4.05
N GLN A 167 17.27 21.37 4.45
CA GLN A 167 17.00 20.33 3.49
C GLN A 167 15.62 20.64 2.90
N GLN A 168 15.57 21.68 2.05
CA GLN A 168 14.45 21.93 1.17
C GLN A 168 14.30 20.70 0.26
N GLY A 169 13.25 19.93 0.52
CA GLY A 169 12.57 19.09 -0.48
C GLY A 169 13.39 17.94 -1.08
N GLN A 170 13.70 16.91 -0.30
CA GLN A 170 13.86 15.60 -0.92
C GLN A 170 12.47 14.96 -1.03
N ASN A 171 11.89 14.96 -2.24
CA ASN A 171 10.67 14.20 -2.51
C ASN A 171 10.82 12.77 -1.96
N ASN A 172 10.00 12.42 -0.98
CA ASN A 172 10.08 11.14 -0.29
C ASN A 172 9.06 10.18 -0.92
N PHE A 173 9.49 9.06 -1.49
CA PHE A 173 8.56 8.09 -2.08
C PHE A 173 8.66 6.79 -1.29
N PRO A 174 8.11 6.72 -0.05
CA PRO A 174 8.38 5.60 0.85
C PRO A 174 7.95 4.26 0.25
N LEU A 175 6.78 4.20 -0.40
CA LEU A 175 6.29 2.98 -1.00
C LEU A 175 7.13 2.55 -2.21
N LEU A 176 7.46 3.49 -3.11
CA LEU A 176 8.36 3.23 -4.23
C LEU A 176 9.75 2.76 -3.74
N ARG A 177 10.32 3.46 -2.77
CA ARG A 177 11.65 3.14 -2.20
C ARG A 177 11.65 1.75 -1.60
N LYS A 178 10.58 1.34 -0.94
CA LYS A 178 10.44 -0.02 -0.41
C LYS A 178 10.46 -1.06 -1.52
N ILE A 179 9.65 -0.89 -2.57
CA ILE A 179 9.64 -1.81 -3.72
C ILE A 179 11.03 -1.86 -4.38
N HIS A 180 11.64 -0.70 -4.60
CA HIS A 180 12.98 -0.61 -5.17
C HIS A 180 14.03 -1.32 -4.32
N SER A 181 13.98 -1.19 -2.99
CA SER A 181 14.94 -1.85 -2.09
C SER A 181 14.93 -3.38 -2.18
N VAL A 182 13.79 -3.97 -2.57
CA VAL A 182 13.65 -5.42 -2.75
C VAL A 182 14.08 -5.85 -4.14
N LEU A 183 13.65 -5.13 -5.17
CA LEU A 183 13.84 -5.50 -6.58
C LEU A 183 15.19 -5.08 -7.17
N ALA A 184 15.84 -4.05 -6.63
CA ALA A 184 17.12 -3.61 -7.14
C ALA A 184 18.21 -4.68 -6.92
N PRO A 185 19.10 -4.91 -7.90
CA PRO A 185 20.24 -5.79 -7.72
C PRO A 185 21.17 -5.24 -6.64
N ASN A 186 21.77 -6.14 -5.86
CA ASN A 186 22.82 -5.76 -4.91
C ASN A 186 24.01 -5.21 -5.70
N GLN A 187 24.35 -3.93 -5.52
CA GLN A 187 25.50 -3.27 -6.16
C GLN A 187 26.87 -3.93 -5.87
N GLN A 188 26.92 -4.96 -5.00
CA GLN A 188 28.12 -5.72 -4.68
C GLN A 188 28.38 -6.93 -5.59
N GLN A 189 27.44 -7.32 -6.46
CA GLN A 189 27.61 -8.48 -7.36
C GLN A 189 28.11 -8.11 -8.77
N GLU A 190 28.24 -6.82 -9.09
CA GLU A 190 28.74 -6.35 -10.40
C GLU A 190 30.25 -6.03 -10.41
N GLN A 191 30.97 -6.32 -9.32
CA GLN A 191 32.42 -6.03 -9.19
C GLN A 191 33.33 -7.27 -9.16
N ASN A 192 32.83 -8.48 -9.42
CA ASN A 192 33.64 -9.71 -9.47
C ASN A 192 33.53 -10.41 -10.82
#